data_AF-A0AAF3J260-F1
#
_entry.id   AF-A0AAF3J260-F1
#
_cell.length_a   1.000
_cell.length_b   1.000
_cell.length_c   1.000
_cell.angle_alpha   90.00
_cell.angle_beta   90.00
_cell.angle_gamma   90.00
#
_symmetry.space_group_name_H-M   'P 1'
#
loop_
_entity.id
_entity.type
_entity.pdbx_description
1 polymer ?
#
loop_
_entity_poly.entity_id
_entity_poly.type
_entity_poly.pdbx_seq_one_letter_code
_entity_poly.pdbx_strand_id
1 'polypeptide(L)' 'MQMVADLEIEMMSDMYRRMTDACQEKCISCNFKEGDLTKDESVCLARGPHQCHNKMNSHSNHFIYALQKASAVQSES' A
#
# COMPACT_ATOMS: atom_id res chain seq x y z
N MET A 1 13.80 -19.93 -13.36
CA MET A 1 12.52 -19.17 -13.28
C MET A 1 12.20 -18.81 -11.82
N GLN A 2 13.18 -18.35 -11.04
CA GLN A 2 12.97 -17.88 -9.65
C GLN A 2 12.97 -16.35 -9.56
N MET A 3 13.75 -15.67 -10.41
CA MET A 3 13.89 -14.21 -10.37
C MET A 3 12.58 -13.42 -10.55
N VAL A 4 11.58 -13.97 -11.24
CA VAL A 4 10.28 -13.29 -11.40
C VAL A 4 9.46 -13.35 -10.11
N ALA A 5 9.50 -14.48 -9.39
CA ALA A 5 8.79 -14.63 -8.13
C ALA A 5 9.40 -13.77 -7.02
N ASP A 6 10.73 -13.66 -6.99
CA ASP A 6 11.42 -12.79 -6.02
C ASP A 6 11.09 -11.31 -6.27
N LEU A 7 11.01 -10.91 -7.54
CA LEU A 7 10.65 -9.55 -7.94
C LEU A 7 9.18 -9.22 -7.59
N GLU A 8 8.25 -10.15 -7.82
CA GLU A 8 6.85 -10.00 -7.43
C GLU A 8 6.71 -9.79 -5.91
N ILE A 9 7.48 -10.55 -5.11
CA ILE A 9 7.48 -10.41 -3.65
C ILE A 9 8.09 -9.07 -3.20
N GLU A 10 9.19 -8.62 -3.80
CA GLU A 10 9.77 -7.30 -3.51
C GLU A 10 8.80 -6.16 -3.81
N MET A 11 8.12 -6.23 -4.95
CA MET A 11 7.12 -5.24 -5.35
C MET A 11 5.89 -5.24 -4.45
N MET A 12 5.40 -6.42 -4.03
CA MET A 12 4.33 -6.52 -3.03
C MET A 12 4.76 -5.97 -1.67
N SER A 13 6.02 -6.18 -1.28
CA SER A 13 6.57 -5.74 0.01
C SER A 13 6.76 -4.22 0.06
N ASP A 14 7.28 -3.59 -0.99
CA ASP A 14 7.36 -2.13 -1.12
C ASP A 14 5.97 -1.49 -1.08
N MET A 15 5.01 -2.10 -1.79
CA MET A 15 3.62 -1.64 -1.80
C MET A 15 2.98 -1.73 -0.40
N TYR A 16 3.22 -2.83 0.32
CA TYR A 16 2.73 -3.02 1.68
C TYR A 16 3.33 -2.00 2.66
N ARG A 17 4.64 -1.71 2.55
CA ARG A 17 5.31 -0.69 3.36
C ARG A 17 4.69 0.70 3.17
N ARG A 18 4.57 1.15 1.92
CA ARG A 18 3.98 2.46 1.58
C ARG A 18 2.52 2.57 2.03
N MET A 19 1.80 1.44 2.01
CA MET A 19 0.43 1.37 2.52
C MET A 19 0.41 1.55 4.04
N THR A 20 1.23 0.79 4.78
CA THR A 20 1.29 0.85 6.24
C THR A 20 1.65 2.25 6.71
N ASP A 21 2.64 2.91 6.09
CA ASP A 21 3.06 4.26 6.44
C ASP A 21 1.92 5.28 6.27
N ALA A 22 1.23 5.25 5.11
CA ALA A 22 0.10 6.13 4.85
C ALA A 22 -1.11 5.87 5.79
N CYS A 23 -1.26 4.62 6.25
CA CYS A 23 -2.29 4.23 7.21
C CYS A 23 -1.93 4.74 8.62
N GLN A 24 -0.66 4.64 9.01
CA GLN A 24 -0.13 5.14 10.28
C GLN A 24 -0.24 6.67 10.35
N GLU A 25 0.17 7.41 9.31
CA GLU A 25 0.05 8.88 9.29
C GLU A 25 -1.40 9.37 9.44
N LYS A 26 -2.37 8.60 8.94
CA LYS A 26 -3.79 8.95 9.02
C LYS A 26 -4.42 8.63 10.36
N CYS A 27 -4.05 7.49 10.93
CA CYS A 27 -4.73 6.92 12.08
C CYS A 27 -3.97 7.06 13.40
N ILE A 28 -2.69 7.41 13.38
CA ILE A 28 -1.87 7.59 14.58
C ILE A 28 -1.44 9.06 14.63
N SER A 29 -1.76 9.74 15.74
CA SER A 29 -1.39 11.15 15.90
C SER A 29 0.08 11.29 16.31
N CYS A 30 0.80 12.27 15.75
CA CYS A 30 2.16 12.60 16.20
C CYS A 30 2.22 13.13 17.64
N ASN A 31 1.07 13.51 18.23
CA ASN A 31 0.97 13.86 19.63
C ASN A 31 0.65 12.61 20.45
N PHE A 32 1.68 11.79 20.67
CA PHE A 32 1.63 10.61 21.52
C PHE A 32 1.42 11.04 22.98
N LYS A 33 0.16 11.10 23.41
CA LYS A 33 -0.21 11.38 24.81
C LYS A 33 0.03 10.18 25.72
N GLU A 34 -0.04 8.97 25.16
CA GLU A 34 0.09 7.69 25.86
C GLU A 34 0.94 6.73 24.99
N GLY A 35 1.59 5.74 25.61
CA GLY A 35 2.47 4.78 24.93
C GLY A 35 1.74 3.64 24.20
N ASP A 36 0.42 3.57 24.35
CA ASP A 36 -0.46 2.58 23.72
C ASP A 36 -1.40 3.26 22.72
N LEU A 37 -1.90 2.46 21.76
CA LEU A 37 -2.93 2.91 20.84
C LEU A 37 -4.20 3.28 21.61
N THR A 38 -4.65 4.51 21.45
CA THR A 38 -5.93 4.93 22.02
C THR A 38 -7.07 4.15 21.36
N LYS A 39 -8.24 4.09 22.02
CA LYS A 39 -9.41 3.40 21.49
C LYS A 39 -9.81 3.93 20.10
N ASP A 40 -9.68 5.24 19.89
CA ASP A 40 -9.99 5.87 18.60
C ASP A 40 -8.98 5.51 17.52
N GLU A 41 -7.68 5.45 17.84
CA GLU A 41 -6.63 5.02 16.90
C GLU A 41 -6.77 3.53 16.57
N SER A 42 -7.08 2.69 17.56
CA SER A 42 -7.36 1.26 17.37
C SER A 42 -8.57 1.03 16.47
N VAL A 43 -9.61 1.85 16.63
CA VAL A 43 -10.82 1.82 15.80
C VAL A 43 -10.55 2.38 14.40
N CYS A 44 -9.73 3.43 14.28
CA CYS A 44 -9.27 3.95 13.00
C CYS A 44 -8.44 2.90 12.26
N LEU A 45 -7.52 2.20 12.96
CA LEU A 45 -6.74 1.09 12.42
C LEU A 45 -7.56 -0.16 12.15
N ALA A 46 -8.74 -0.35 12.77
CA ALA A 46 -9.64 -1.47 12.49
C ALA A 46 -10.60 -1.20 11.32
N ARG A 47 -11.00 0.05 11.09
CA ARG A 47 -11.73 0.51 9.88
C ARG A 47 -10.79 0.82 8.71
N GLY A 48 -9.59 1.23 9.07
CA GLY A 48 -8.43 1.53 8.24
C GLY A 48 -8.04 0.42 7.27
N PRO A 49 -8.09 -0.89 7.58
CA PRO A 49 -7.83 -1.94 6.61
C PRO A 49 -8.75 -1.83 5.41
N HIS A 50 -10.05 -1.52 5.56
CA HIS A 50 -10.92 -1.37 4.40
C HIS A 50 -10.57 -0.12 3.56
N GLN A 51 -10.16 0.97 4.22
CA GLN A 51 -9.77 2.21 3.53
C GLN A 51 -8.36 2.15 2.92
N CYS A 52 -7.44 1.45 3.57
CA CYS A 52 -6.07 1.18 3.13
C CYS A 52 -6.07 0.08 2.06
N HIS A 53 -6.97 -0.91 2.14
CA HIS A 53 -7.22 -1.87 1.07
C HIS A 53 -7.90 -1.22 -0.14
N ASN A 54 -8.81 -0.26 0.04
CA ASN A 54 -9.35 0.53 -1.07
C ASN A 54 -8.29 1.45 -1.70
N LYS A 55 -7.42 2.06 -0.90
CA LYS A 55 -6.26 2.81 -1.41
C LYS A 55 -5.28 1.88 -2.12
N MET A 56 -5.08 0.66 -1.63
CA MET A 56 -4.28 -0.39 -2.24
C MET A 56 -4.87 -0.85 -3.57
N ASN A 57 -6.19 -1.02 -3.67
CA ASN A 57 -6.86 -1.29 -4.94
C ASN A 57 -6.73 -0.10 -5.90
N SER A 58 -6.84 1.13 -5.43
CA SER A 58 -6.67 2.32 -6.28
C SER A 58 -5.22 2.46 -6.79
N HIS A 59 -4.22 2.25 -5.94
CA HIS A 59 -2.81 2.32 -6.34
C HIS A 59 -2.39 1.11 -7.20
N SER A 60 -2.85 -0.10 -6.86
CA SER A 60 -2.61 -1.31 -7.65
C SER A 60 -3.27 -1.23 -9.02
N ASN A 61 -4.50 -0.72 -9.13
CA ASN A 61 -5.14 -0.47 -10.44
C ASN A 61 -4.37 0.55 -11.26
N HIS A 62 -3.86 1.62 -10.64
CA HIS A 62 -3.02 2.59 -11.33
C HIS A 62 -1.68 1.98 -11.78
N PHE A 63 -1.10 1.10 -10.97
CA PHE A 63 0.14 0.39 -11.27
C PHE A 63 -0.03 -0.65 -12.39
N ILE A 64 -1.07 -1.49 -12.32
CA ILE A 64 -1.45 -2.44 -13.39
C ILE A 64 -1.70 -1.68 -14.70
N TYR A 65 -2.44 -0.56 -14.65
CA TYR A 65 -2.70 0.28 -15.82
C TYR A 65 -1.42 0.90 -16.40
N ALA A 66 -0.50 1.34 -15.53
CA ALA A 66 0.81 1.86 -15.93
C ALA A 66 1.70 0.76 -16.54
N LEU A 67 1.70 -0.44 -15.96
CA LEU A 67 2.42 -1.61 -16.50
C LEU A 67 1.85 -2.05 -17.85
N GLN A 68 0.53 -2.16 -17.99
CA GLN A 68 -0.13 -2.47 -19.27
C GLN A 68 0.23 -1.45 -20.34
N LYS A 69 0.26 -0.15 -20.00
CA LYS A 69 0.73 0.91 -20.91
C LYS A 69 2.21 0.78 -21.24
N ALA A 70 3.06 0.47 -20.27
CA ALA A 70 4.50 0.31 -20.50
C ALA A 70 4.80 -0.90 -21.40
N SER A 71 4.07 -2.01 -21.26
CA SER A 71 4.18 -3.17 -22.15
C SER A 71 3.66 -2.88 -23.57
N ALA A 72 2.65 -2.03 -23.73
CA ALA A 72 2.15 -1.63 -25.05
C ALA A 72 3.17 -0.78 -25.84
N VAL A 73 4.03 -0.02 -25.14
CA VAL A 73 5.10 0.79 -25.76
C VAL A 73 6.23 -0.09 -26.31
N GLN A 74 6.45 -1.30 -25.79
CA GLN A 74 7.50 -2.21 -26.28
C GLN A 74 7.13 -2.95 -27.58
N SER A 75 5.87 -2.89 -28.02
CA SER A 75 5.43 -3.49 -29.28
C SER A 75 5.50 -2.57 -30.50
N GLU A 76 5.93 -1.31 -30.34
CA GLU A 76 6.06 -0.32 -31.43
C GLU A 76 7.52 0.00 -31.80
N SER A 77 8.51 -0.76 -31.29
CA SER A 77 9.94 -0.60 -31.62
C SER A 77 10.55 -1.85 -32.23
#